data_AF-A0A318YEQ5-F1
#
_entry.id   AF-A0A318YEQ5-F1
#
_cell.length_a   1.000
_cell.length_b   1.000
_cell.length_c   1.000
_cell.angle_alpha   90.00
_cell.angle_beta   90.00
_cell.angle_gamma   90.00
#
_symmetry.space_group_name_H-M   'P 1'
#
loop_
_entity.id
_entity.type
_entity.pdbx_description
1 polymer ?
#
loop_
_entity_poly.entity_id
_entity_poly.type
_entity_poly.pdbx_seq_one_letter_code
_entity_poly.pdbx_strand_id
1 'polypeptide(L)'
;MDPNALYIALFIRDDPPKPNDYHWALYYHRINSGIKYHITNEGNGWIPGHGPESGTGILKAFLLVGLIQIATIPSTTSAQGTLDRVCRNYDGHLNDSENRTCRTWLLDVLRDLQEQMGVLHGVDIKSLEKEAMDWGNKYAFEACRNVQPRPVEKSMYMIVDPQSATLTNIEVLAYLTANPPRRPPNPPPNSRNWVPSPDLRDHNTVVKEIHNYVTRLSPHLLNYPKYTHLTPAQIQAQAQSTTTTAIPPSQINAPTPLDHALRELVTRLQPYGLTKAEVLMIVNLGVGLHAPATEGEDGEEAGEGEWEEQEEYDENAEQQVNGGEDTNGMMEVDGAEEAQGGEGEIPEEDYGALALLDTVIEEREERLSNDDVNNVLAIIRETLGSGMKGPEGEGMDEEV
;
A
#
# COMPACT_ATOMS: atom_id res chain seq x y z
N MET A 1 -27.53 -0.56 -12.49
CA MET A 1 -26.19 -0.88 -13.03
C MET A 1 -25.47 0.43 -13.19
N ASP A 2 -24.17 0.44 -12.89
CA ASP A 2 -23.35 1.64 -12.91
C ASP A 2 -22.85 1.91 -14.35
N PRO A 3 -22.87 3.15 -14.84
CA PRO A 3 -22.39 3.46 -16.18
C PRO A 3 -20.90 3.18 -16.31
N ASN A 4 -20.49 2.66 -17.47
CA ASN A 4 -19.13 2.22 -17.78
C ASN A 4 -18.60 1.07 -16.91
N ALA A 5 -19.47 0.35 -16.22
CA ALA A 5 -19.05 -0.81 -15.44
C ALA A 5 -18.93 -2.07 -16.30
N LEU A 6 -17.91 -2.88 -15.98
CA LEU A 6 -17.70 -4.22 -16.52
C LEU A 6 -18.21 -5.25 -15.50
N TYR A 7 -19.01 -6.19 -16.00
CA TYR A 7 -19.64 -7.23 -15.21
C TYR A 7 -19.25 -8.62 -15.69
N ILE A 8 -19.13 -9.58 -14.78
CA ILE A 8 -19.28 -11.01 -15.07
C ILE A 8 -20.76 -11.34 -15.03
N ALA A 9 -21.27 -11.96 -16.08
CA ALA A 9 -22.62 -12.48 -16.18
C ALA A 9 -22.59 -14.01 -16.16
N LEU A 10 -23.35 -14.62 -15.25
CA LEU A 10 -23.45 -16.08 -15.13
C LEU A 10 -24.84 -16.55 -15.55
N PHE A 11 -24.90 -17.64 -16.32
CA PHE A 11 -26.15 -18.27 -16.72
C PHE A 11 -26.12 -19.75 -16.34
N ILE A 12 -27.23 -20.29 -15.84
CA ILE A 12 -27.35 -21.73 -15.61
C ILE A 12 -27.37 -22.48 -16.94
N ARG A 13 -26.88 -23.72 -16.93
CA ARG A 13 -26.85 -24.60 -18.11
C ARG A 13 -27.87 -25.73 -18.06
N ASP A 14 -28.24 -26.14 -16.84
CA ASP A 14 -29.13 -27.27 -16.57
C ASP A 14 -30.28 -26.88 -15.64
N ASP A 15 -31.38 -27.63 -15.71
CA ASP A 15 -32.47 -27.67 -14.75
C ASP A 15 -32.64 -29.12 -14.25
N PRO A 16 -32.33 -29.43 -12.98
CA PRO A 16 -31.85 -28.52 -11.94
C PRO A 16 -30.40 -28.07 -12.16
N PRO A 17 -30.01 -26.88 -11.67
CA PRO A 17 -28.66 -26.35 -11.85
C PRO A 17 -27.61 -27.18 -11.10
N LYS A 18 -26.46 -27.43 -11.74
CA LYS A 18 -25.31 -28.09 -11.13
C LYS A 18 -24.37 -27.04 -10.51
N PRO A 19 -23.80 -27.30 -9.32
CA PRO A 19 -22.82 -26.41 -8.71
C PRO A 19 -21.62 -26.15 -9.62
N ASN A 20 -21.16 -24.90 -9.68
CA ASN A 20 -20.00 -24.44 -10.46
C ASN A 20 -20.08 -24.64 -11.99
N ASP A 21 -21.24 -25.02 -12.53
CA ASP A 21 -21.44 -25.22 -13.97
C ASP A 21 -22.31 -24.11 -14.56
N TYR A 22 -21.63 -23.05 -15.00
CA TYR A 22 -22.26 -21.86 -15.57
C TYR A 22 -21.76 -21.61 -16.98
N HIS A 23 -22.60 -20.97 -17.78
CA HIS A 23 -22.13 -20.21 -18.93
C HIS A 23 -21.66 -18.83 -18.47
N TRP A 24 -20.46 -18.44 -18.91
CA TRP A 24 -19.78 -17.23 -18.48
C TRP A 24 -19.76 -16.22 -19.62
N ALA A 25 -20.07 -14.96 -19.31
CA ALA A 25 -19.99 -13.85 -20.23
C ALA A 25 -19.45 -12.61 -19.52
N LEU A 26 -18.84 -11.70 -20.26
CA LEU A 26 -18.61 -10.33 -19.83
C LEU A 26 -19.74 -9.45 -20.34
N TYR A 27 -20.17 -8.51 -19.53
CA TYR A 27 -21.12 -7.48 -19.94
C TYR A 27 -20.54 -6.11 -19.61
N TYR A 28 -20.27 -5.32 -20.65
CA TYR A 28 -19.86 -3.93 -20.49
C TYR A 28 -21.08 -3.02 -20.59
N HIS A 29 -21.46 -2.41 -19.47
CA HIS A 29 -22.61 -1.52 -19.42
C HIS A 29 -22.23 -0.08 -19.79
N ARG A 30 -22.97 0.48 -20.73
CA ARG A 30 -23.00 1.92 -21.06
C ARG A 30 -24.30 2.50 -20.53
N ILE A 31 -24.47 3.81 -20.60
CA ILE A 31 -25.62 4.54 -20.00
C ILE A 31 -26.98 3.84 -20.24
N ASN A 32 -27.31 3.48 -21.48
CA ASN A 32 -28.62 2.89 -21.85
C ASN A 32 -28.49 1.60 -22.68
N SER A 33 -27.30 1.03 -22.77
CA SER A 33 -27.00 -0.17 -23.56
C SER A 33 -25.80 -0.88 -23.00
N GLY A 34 -25.39 -1.97 -23.61
CA GLY A 34 -24.11 -2.57 -23.32
C GLY A 34 -23.68 -3.52 -24.43
N ILE A 35 -22.51 -4.11 -24.27
CA ILE A 35 -22.03 -5.19 -25.12
C ILE A 35 -21.84 -6.41 -24.23
N LYS A 36 -22.47 -7.51 -24.62
CA LYS A 36 -22.22 -8.82 -24.04
C LYS A 36 -21.15 -9.51 -24.88
N TYR A 37 -20.07 -9.93 -24.22
CA TYR A 37 -18.98 -10.69 -24.82
C TYR A 37 -19.02 -12.11 -24.25
N HIS A 38 -19.12 -13.12 -25.10
CA HIS A 38 -19.00 -14.51 -24.69
C HIS A 38 -18.58 -15.41 -25.85
N ILE A 39 -18.29 -16.66 -25.55
CA ILE A 39 -18.11 -17.71 -26.56
C ILE A 39 -19.08 -18.85 -26.28
N THR A 40 -19.71 -19.41 -27.30
CA THR A 40 -20.61 -20.55 -27.18
C THR A 40 -20.03 -21.77 -27.89
N ASN A 41 -20.37 -22.97 -27.43
CA ASN A 41 -20.00 -24.21 -28.08
C ASN A 41 -21.22 -24.76 -28.82
N GLU A 42 -21.40 -24.31 -30.05
CA GLU A 42 -22.49 -24.75 -30.93
C GLU A 42 -21.88 -25.48 -32.13
N GLY A 43 -22.17 -26.77 -32.26
CA GLY A 43 -21.66 -27.60 -33.37
C GLY A 43 -20.24 -28.13 -33.15
N ASN A 44 -19.33 -27.87 -34.10
CA ASN A 44 -17.98 -28.46 -34.14
C ASN A 44 -16.89 -27.60 -33.47
N GLY A 45 -17.24 -26.69 -32.57
CA GLY A 45 -16.26 -25.87 -31.85
C GLY A 45 -16.85 -24.65 -31.15
N TRP A 46 -15.95 -23.85 -30.58
CA TRP A 46 -16.25 -22.58 -29.95
C TRP A 46 -16.39 -21.47 -30.99
N ILE A 47 -17.44 -20.66 -30.84
CA ILE A 47 -17.72 -19.49 -31.68
C ILE A 47 -17.89 -18.23 -30.80
N PRO A 48 -17.44 -17.05 -31.27
CA PRO A 48 -17.64 -15.80 -30.55
C PRO A 48 -19.09 -15.29 -30.71
N GLY A 49 -19.68 -14.84 -29.61
CA GLY A 49 -21.04 -14.29 -29.54
C GLY A 49 -21.05 -12.89 -28.94
N HIS A 50 -20.37 -11.94 -29.58
CA HIS A 50 -20.26 -10.57 -29.08
C HIS A 50 -21.37 -9.70 -29.67
N GLY A 51 -22.25 -9.14 -28.83
CA GLY A 51 -23.43 -8.43 -29.33
C GLY A 51 -23.94 -7.32 -28.42
N PRO A 52 -24.63 -6.31 -28.99
CA PRO A 52 -25.25 -5.27 -28.21
C PRO A 52 -26.44 -5.83 -27.40
N GLU A 53 -26.58 -5.34 -26.18
CA GLU A 53 -27.74 -5.55 -25.33
C GLU A 53 -28.37 -4.20 -24.99
N SER A 54 -29.70 -4.17 -24.86
CA SER A 54 -30.36 -2.98 -24.34
C SER A 54 -30.04 -2.81 -22.85
N GLY A 55 -30.07 -1.58 -22.32
CA GLY A 55 -29.61 -1.28 -20.97
C GLY A 55 -30.26 -2.12 -19.87
N THR A 56 -31.53 -2.53 -20.03
CA THR A 56 -32.21 -3.47 -19.11
C THR A 56 -32.42 -4.86 -19.71
N GLY A 57 -32.05 -5.08 -20.97
CA GLY A 57 -32.26 -6.32 -21.71
C GLY A 57 -31.49 -7.49 -21.12
N ILE A 58 -30.23 -7.26 -20.74
CA ILE A 58 -29.40 -8.30 -20.13
C ILE A 58 -30.06 -8.89 -18.88
N LEU A 59 -30.69 -8.07 -18.03
CA LEU A 59 -31.35 -8.53 -16.79
C LEU A 59 -32.59 -9.38 -17.06
N LYS A 60 -33.11 -9.35 -18.28
CA LYS A 60 -34.25 -10.18 -18.73
C LYS A 60 -33.79 -11.42 -19.49
N ALA A 61 -32.48 -11.63 -19.66
CA ALA A 61 -31.97 -12.75 -20.41
C ALA A 61 -32.38 -14.09 -19.78
N PHE A 62 -32.78 -15.02 -20.64
CA PHE A 62 -33.15 -16.37 -20.25
C PHE A 62 -31.96 -17.05 -19.54
N LEU A 63 -32.24 -17.78 -18.46
CA LEU A 63 -31.27 -18.49 -17.61
C LEU A 63 -30.22 -17.61 -16.88
N LEU A 64 -30.30 -16.28 -16.98
CA LEU A 64 -29.39 -15.40 -16.24
C LEU A 64 -29.54 -15.64 -14.73
N VAL A 65 -28.41 -15.93 -14.08
CA VAL A 65 -28.28 -15.94 -12.61
C VAL A 65 -28.21 -14.51 -12.12
N GLY A 66 -27.31 -13.71 -12.69
CA GLY A 66 -27.24 -12.26 -12.47
C GLY A 66 -25.87 -11.72 -12.86
N LEU A 67 -25.53 -10.53 -12.36
CA LEU A 67 -24.34 -9.77 -12.75
C LEU A 67 -23.47 -9.41 -11.54
N ILE A 68 -22.16 -9.63 -11.66
CA ILE A 68 -21.16 -9.22 -10.66
C ILE A 68 -20.29 -8.14 -11.27
N GLN A 69 -20.33 -6.93 -10.73
CA GLN A 69 -19.47 -5.82 -11.17
C GLN A 69 -18.06 -6.07 -10.71
N ILE A 70 -17.11 -6.05 -11.65
CA ILE A 70 -15.71 -6.35 -11.37
C ILE A 70 -14.80 -5.13 -11.59
N ALA A 71 -15.22 -4.18 -12.42
CA ALA A 71 -14.43 -2.99 -12.72
C ALA A 71 -15.26 -1.83 -13.24
N THR A 72 -14.67 -0.64 -13.22
CA THR A 72 -15.14 0.53 -13.96
C THR A 72 -14.16 0.83 -15.08
N ILE A 73 -14.65 0.95 -16.30
CA ILE A 73 -13.86 1.25 -17.48
C ILE A 73 -13.85 2.77 -17.69
N PRO A 74 -12.70 3.41 -17.93
CA PRO A 74 -12.67 4.82 -18.28
C PRO A 74 -13.59 5.14 -19.47
N SER A 75 -14.31 6.26 -19.41
CA SER A 75 -15.27 6.66 -20.45
C SER A 75 -14.62 7.13 -21.76
N THR A 76 -13.29 7.08 -21.85
CA THR A 76 -12.54 7.52 -23.03
C THR A 76 -12.70 6.53 -24.18
N THR A 77 -12.74 7.04 -25.41
CA THR A 77 -12.83 6.21 -26.63
C THR A 77 -11.68 5.20 -26.73
N SER A 78 -10.48 5.60 -26.29
CA SER A 78 -9.29 4.72 -26.27
C SER A 78 -9.47 3.53 -25.33
N ALA A 79 -9.97 3.77 -24.11
CA ALA A 79 -10.21 2.70 -23.15
C ALA A 79 -11.31 1.74 -23.64
N GLN A 80 -12.41 2.27 -24.19
CA GLN A 80 -13.49 1.45 -24.75
C GLN A 80 -13.04 0.64 -25.97
N GLY A 81 -12.21 1.23 -26.83
CA GLY A 81 -11.63 0.53 -27.99
C GLY A 81 -10.65 -0.57 -27.58
N THR A 82 -9.84 -0.32 -26.54
CA THR A 82 -8.95 -1.35 -25.99
C THR A 82 -9.73 -2.50 -25.36
N LEU A 83 -10.78 -2.22 -24.58
CA LEU A 83 -11.67 -3.26 -24.04
C LEU A 83 -12.24 -4.16 -25.14
N ASP A 84 -12.82 -3.57 -26.19
CA ASP A 84 -13.40 -4.35 -27.29
C ASP A 84 -12.34 -5.20 -28.02
N ARG A 85 -11.16 -4.63 -28.26
CA ARG A 85 -10.01 -5.34 -28.86
C ARG A 85 -9.60 -6.54 -28.01
N VAL A 86 -9.45 -6.34 -26.69
CA VAL A 86 -9.03 -7.40 -25.77
C VAL A 86 -10.09 -8.51 -25.68
N CYS A 87 -11.37 -8.18 -25.56
CA CYS A 87 -12.43 -9.19 -25.55
C CYS A 87 -12.51 -10.02 -26.84
N ARG A 88 -12.08 -9.45 -27.98
CA ARG A 88 -12.06 -10.12 -29.29
C ARG A 88 -10.72 -10.77 -29.65
N ASN A 89 -9.71 -10.65 -28.79
CA ASN A 89 -8.34 -11.08 -29.06
C ASN A 89 -8.24 -12.57 -29.46
N TYR A 90 -9.13 -13.38 -28.89
CA TYR A 90 -9.13 -14.83 -29.10
C TYR A 90 -10.04 -15.31 -30.23
N ASP A 91 -10.82 -14.44 -30.87
CA ASP A 91 -11.88 -14.83 -31.82
C ASP A 91 -11.37 -15.74 -32.96
N GLY A 92 -10.15 -15.49 -33.45
CA GLY A 92 -9.52 -16.27 -34.53
C GLY A 92 -8.89 -17.61 -34.12
N HIS A 93 -8.71 -17.84 -32.82
CA HIS A 93 -7.92 -18.95 -32.27
C HIS A 93 -8.63 -19.66 -31.11
N LEU A 94 -9.97 -19.52 -31.02
CA LEU A 94 -10.77 -20.13 -29.96
C LEU A 94 -10.61 -21.66 -29.90
N ASN A 95 -10.36 -22.30 -31.04
CA ASN A 95 -10.33 -23.75 -31.17
C ASN A 95 -8.91 -24.34 -31.16
N ASP A 96 -7.88 -23.51 -30.94
CA ASP A 96 -6.48 -23.94 -30.95
C ASP A 96 -6.07 -24.69 -29.66
N SER A 97 -6.89 -24.58 -28.62
CA SER A 97 -6.67 -25.22 -27.32
C SER A 97 -7.84 -26.12 -26.94
N GLU A 98 -7.55 -27.38 -26.63
CA GLU A 98 -8.55 -28.35 -26.15
C GLU A 98 -9.15 -27.96 -24.78
N ASN A 99 -8.46 -27.11 -24.01
CA ASN A 99 -8.89 -26.67 -22.67
C ASN A 99 -9.74 -25.37 -22.71
N ARG A 100 -10.07 -24.86 -23.90
CA ARG A 100 -10.91 -23.67 -24.06
C ARG A 100 -12.34 -23.96 -23.60
N THR A 101 -12.85 -23.09 -22.76
CA THR A 101 -14.26 -23.01 -22.34
C THR A 101 -14.65 -21.54 -22.22
N CYS A 102 -15.95 -21.22 -22.15
CA CYS A 102 -16.38 -19.84 -21.86
C CYS A 102 -15.77 -19.29 -20.57
N ARG A 103 -15.52 -20.15 -19.57
CA ARG A 103 -14.87 -19.78 -18.31
C ARG A 103 -13.40 -19.48 -18.53
N THR A 104 -12.63 -20.41 -19.07
CA THR A 104 -11.18 -20.23 -19.26
C THR A 104 -10.87 -19.10 -20.24
N TRP A 105 -11.70 -18.91 -21.27
CA TRP A 105 -11.68 -17.71 -22.13
C TRP A 105 -11.90 -16.42 -21.35
N LEU A 106 -12.94 -16.34 -20.51
CA LEU A 106 -13.20 -15.13 -19.74
C LEU A 106 -12.01 -14.80 -18.82
N LEU A 107 -11.45 -15.80 -18.15
CA LEU A 107 -10.30 -15.61 -17.25
C LEU A 107 -9.03 -15.16 -18.00
N ASP A 108 -8.80 -15.65 -19.22
CA ASP A 108 -7.73 -15.14 -20.10
C ASP A 108 -7.97 -13.68 -20.47
N VAL A 109 -9.21 -13.33 -20.88
CA VAL A 109 -9.58 -11.94 -21.19
C VAL A 109 -9.40 -11.02 -19.97
N LEU A 110 -9.73 -11.49 -18.76
CA LEU A 110 -9.50 -10.69 -17.55
C LEU A 110 -8.01 -10.44 -17.28
N ARG A 111 -7.13 -11.42 -17.53
CA ARG A 111 -5.67 -11.24 -17.44
C ARG A 111 -5.18 -10.21 -18.46
N ASP A 112 -5.62 -10.32 -19.70
CA ASP A 112 -5.25 -9.36 -20.76
C ASP A 112 -5.73 -7.93 -20.42
N LEU A 113 -6.89 -7.79 -19.77
CA LEU A 113 -7.39 -6.49 -19.30
C LEU A 113 -6.55 -5.92 -18.15
N GLN A 114 -6.07 -6.77 -17.23
CA GLN A 114 -5.11 -6.37 -16.19
C GLN A 114 -3.84 -5.83 -16.80
N GLU A 115 -3.26 -6.56 -17.75
CA GLU A 115 -1.99 -6.21 -18.37
C GLU A 115 -2.09 -4.98 -19.28
N GLN A 116 -3.10 -4.91 -20.15
CA GLN A 116 -3.18 -3.87 -21.17
C GLN A 116 -3.88 -2.59 -20.72
N MET A 117 -4.74 -2.65 -19.70
CA MET A 117 -5.52 -1.49 -19.24
C MET A 117 -5.24 -1.10 -17.79
N GLY A 118 -4.53 -1.92 -17.02
CA GLY A 118 -4.41 -1.75 -15.57
C GLY A 118 -5.75 -1.93 -14.82
N VAL A 119 -6.80 -2.36 -15.53
CA VAL A 119 -8.12 -2.60 -14.96
C VAL A 119 -8.08 -3.94 -14.24
N LEU A 120 -8.58 -4.02 -13.00
CA LEU A 120 -8.40 -5.18 -12.10
C LEU A 120 -6.95 -5.36 -11.61
N HIS A 121 -6.04 -4.40 -11.78
CA HIS A 121 -4.68 -4.52 -11.25
C HIS A 121 -4.70 -4.84 -9.75
N GLY A 122 -3.94 -5.83 -9.28
CA GLY A 122 -3.94 -6.28 -7.88
C GLY A 122 -5.07 -7.25 -7.49
N VAL A 123 -6.00 -7.54 -8.41
CA VAL A 123 -7.03 -8.56 -8.20
C VAL A 123 -6.49 -9.95 -8.54
N ASP A 124 -6.54 -10.88 -7.59
CA ASP A 124 -6.27 -12.30 -7.90
C ASP A 124 -7.44 -12.90 -8.68
N ILE A 125 -7.20 -13.23 -9.95
CA ILE A 125 -8.21 -13.78 -10.86
C ILE A 125 -8.76 -15.12 -10.37
N LYS A 126 -7.97 -15.92 -9.64
CA LYS A 126 -8.46 -17.19 -9.06
C LYS A 126 -9.46 -16.95 -7.93
N SER A 127 -9.18 -15.98 -7.07
CA SER A 127 -10.10 -15.55 -6.02
C SER A 127 -11.38 -14.96 -6.59
N LEU A 128 -11.29 -14.17 -7.66
CA LEU A 128 -12.46 -13.64 -8.37
C LEU A 128 -13.29 -14.76 -9.05
N GLU A 129 -12.64 -15.75 -9.67
CA GLU A 129 -13.33 -16.94 -10.21
C GLU A 129 -14.10 -17.67 -9.10
N LYS A 130 -13.46 -17.89 -7.96
CA LYS A 130 -14.06 -18.55 -6.80
C LYS A 130 -15.25 -17.76 -6.25
N GLU A 131 -15.12 -16.45 -6.08
CA GLU A 131 -16.22 -15.57 -5.68
C GLU A 131 -17.40 -15.71 -6.64
N ALA A 132 -17.16 -15.60 -7.95
CA ALA A 132 -18.22 -15.69 -8.94
C ALA A 132 -18.92 -17.05 -8.92
N MET A 133 -18.19 -18.15 -8.72
CA MET A 133 -18.78 -19.49 -8.56
C MET A 133 -19.64 -19.61 -7.29
N ASP A 134 -19.09 -19.21 -6.13
CA ASP A 134 -19.80 -19.28 -4.85
C ASP A 134 -21.07 -18.40 -4.89
N TRP A 135 -20.97 -17.23 -5.51
CA TRP A 135 -22.09 -16.33 -5.78
C TRP A 135 -23.12 -16.94 -6.72
N GLY A 136 -22.68 -17.56 -7.82
CA GLY A 136 -23.55 -18.25 -8.76
C GLY A 136 -24.34 -19.37 -8.08
N ASN A 137 -23.67 -20.18 -7.24
CA ASN A 137 -24.29 -21.29 -6.51
C ASN A 137 -25.39 -20.82 -5.57
N LYS A 138 -25.23 -19.65 -4.96
CA LYS A 138 -26.23 -19.04 -4.08
C LYS A 138 -27.54 -18.73 -4.82
N TYR A 139 -27.47 -18.27 -6.06
CA TYR A 139 -28.62 -17.77 -6.82
C TYR A 139 -29.10 -18.70 -7.96
N ALA A 140 -28.41 -19.81 -8.23
CA ALA A 140 -28.69 -20.70 -9.36
C ALA A 140 -30.14 -21.24 -9.39
N PHE A 141 -30.71 -21.62 -8.24
CA PHE A 141 -32.09 -22.11 -8.17
C PHE A 141 -33.13 -21.00 -8.42
N GLU A 142 -32.83 -19.76 -8.03
CA GLU A 142 -33.66 -18.60 -8.34
C GLU A 142 -33.63 -18.29 -9.85
N ALA A 143 -32.47 -18.49 -10.49
CA ALA A 143 -32.31 -18.39 -11.94
C ALA A 143 -33.26 -19.35 -12.67
N CYS A 144 -33.26 -20.63 -12.26
CA CYS A 144 -34.09 -21.72 -12.78
C CYS A 144 -35.60 -21.43 -12.64
N ARG A 145 -36.00 -20.84 -11.52
CA ARG A 145 -37.39 -20.45 -11.26
C ARG A 145 -37.79 -19.11 -11.89
N ASN A 146 -36.86 -18.50 -12.64
CA ASN A 146 -37.03 -17.18 -13.24
C ASN A 146 -37.48 -16.09 -12.22
N VAL A 147 -36.92 -16.12 -11.01
CA VAL A 147 -37.18 -15.11 -9.98
C VAL A 147 -36.61 -13.77 -10.45
N GLN A 148 -37.42 -12.72 -10.29
CA GLN A 148 -37.10 -11.34 -10.68
C GLN A 148 -37.25 -10.41 -9.47
N PRO A 149 -36.45 -9.34 -9.36
CA PRO A 149 -35.36 -8.94 -10.28
C PRO A 149 -34.12 -9.85 -10.17
N ARG A 150 -33.33 -9.94 -11.24
CA ARG A 150 -32.02 -10.62 -11.18
C ARG A 150 -31.05 -9.87 -10.28
N PRO A 151 -30.25 -10.56 -9.44
CA PRO A 151 -29.26 -9.93 -8.58
C PRO A 151 -28.16 -9.24 -9.40
N VAL A 152 -27.75 -8.06 -8.90
CA VAL A 152 -26.62 -7.28 -9.40
C VAL A 152 -25.81 -6.84 -8.18
N GLU A 153 -24.58 -7.32 -8.06
CA GLU A 153 -23.72 -7.05 -6.90
C GLU A 153 -22.33 -6.59 -7.35
N LYS A 154 -21.56 -5.97 -6.43
CA LYS A 154 -20.16 -5.59 -6.66
C LYS A 154 -19.26 -6.68 -6.08
N SER A 155 -18.24 -7.07 -6.83
CA SER A 155 -17.21 -7.99 -6.35
C SER A 155 -16.50 -7.39 -5.14
N MET A 156 -16.18 -8.23 -4.15
CA MET A 156 -15.38 -7.85 -2.99
C MET A 156 -13.93 -7.49 -3.35
N TYR A 157 -13.46 -7.96 -4.52
CA TYR A 157 -12.11 -7.70 -5.01
C TYR A 157 -12.04 -6.48 -5.92
N MET A 158 -13.16 -5.81 -6.22
CA MET A 158 -13.14 -4.61 -7.03
C MET A 158 -12.40 -3.49 -6.28
N ILE A 159 -11.28 -3.02 -6.83
CA ILE A 159 -10.60 -1.83 -6.31
C ILE A 159 -11.48 -0.62 -6.55
N VAL A 160 -11.91 0.02 -5.46
CA VAL A 160 -12.74 1.22 -5.49
C VAL A 160 -11.89 2.47 -5.62
N ASP A 161 -10.80 2.54 -4.86
CA ASP A 161 -9.86 3.66 -4.86
C ASP A 161 -8.45 3.13 -4.53
N PRO A 162 -7.51 3.12 -5.48
CA PRO A 162 -6.16 2.64 -5.25
C PRO A 162 -5.34 3.57 -4.33
N GLN A 163 -5.75 4.83 -4.15
CA GLN A 163 -5.05 5.81 -3.32
C GLN A 163 -6.04 6.59 -2.45
N SER A 164 -6.71 5.87 -1.57
CA SER A 164 -7.72 6.45 -0.67
C SER A 164 -7.14 7.35 0.43
N ALA A 165 -5.90 7.09 0.83
CA ALA A 165 -5.20 7.86 1.85
C ALA A 165 -3.68 7.78 1.68
N THR A 166 -3.00 8.75 2.28
CA THR A 166 -1.55 8.74 2.48
C THR A 166 -1.30 8.73 3.98
N LEU A 167 -0.43 7.83 4.43
CA LEU A 167 -0.13 7.62 5.85
C LEU A 167 1.35 7.87 6.10
N THR A 168 1.66 8.55 7.21
CA THR A 168 3.02 8.66 7.73
C THR A 168 3.51 7.33 8.28
N ASN A 169 4.82 7.13 8.32
CA ASN A 169 5.43 5.94 8.93
C ASN A 169 5.03 5.80 10.40
N ILE A 170 4.87 6.93 11.11
CA ILE A 170 4.46 6.92 12.52
C ILE A 170 3.01 6.48 12.71
N GLU A 171 2.08 6.87 11.82
CA GLU A 171 0.69 6.39 11.89
C GLU A 171 0.60 4.88 11.64
N VAL A 172 1.37 4.38 10.67
CA VAL A 172 1.46 2.93 10.39
C VAL A 172 2.05 2.20 11.59
N LEU A 173 3.15 2.70 12.15
CA LEU A 173 3.76 2.14 13.36
C LEU A 173 2.80 2.14 14.55
N ALA A 174 2.08 3.24 14.78
CA ALA A 174 1.10 3.36 15.84
C ALA A 174 0.00 2.31 15.73
N TYR A 175 -0.55 2.13 14.52
CA TYR A 175 -1.56 1.11 14.25
C TYR A 175 -1.05 -0.29 14.54
N LEU A 176 0.14 -0.65 14.03
CA LEU A 176 0.72 -1.98 14.22
C LEU A 176 1.08 -2.26 15.69
N THR A 177 1.60 -1.25 16.39
CA THR A 177 1.94 -1.34 17.82
C THR A 177 0.70 -1.53 18.68
N ALA A 178 -0.41 -0.84 18.35
CA ALA A 178 -1.68 -0.98 19.05
C ALA A 178 -2.44 -2.28 18.72
N ASN A 179 -2.04 -2.97 17.64
CA ASN A 179 -2.67 -4.20 17.16
C ASN A 179 -1.63 -5.32 16.95
N PRO A 180 -0.92 -5.75 18.02
CA PRO A 180 0.12 -6.74 17.87
C PRO A 180 -0.45 -8.09 17.37
N PRO A 181 0.34 -8.86 16.60
CA PRO A 181 0.01 -10.23 16.22
C PRO A 181 -0.51 -11.05 17.39
N ARG A 182 -1.71 -11.63 17.23
CA ARG A 182 -2.34 -12.46 18.25
C ARG A 182 -2.10 -13.93 17.96
N ARG A 183 -1.93 -14.71 19.04
CA ARG A 183 -1.89 -16.17 18.91
C ARG A 183 -3.29 -16.69 18.58
N PRO A 184 -3.42 -17.69 17.68
CA PRO A 184 -4.68 -18.37 17.45
C PRO A 184 -5.22 -18.92 18.79
N PRO A 185 -6.52 -18.77 19.09
CA PRO A 185 -7.12 -19.45 20.23
C PRO A 185 -6.94 -20.97 20.09
N ASN A 186 -6.64 -21.63 21.21
CA ASN A 186 -6.62 -23.08 21.26
C ASN A 186 -8.06 -23.62 21.04
N PRO A 187 -8.21 -24.76 20.34
CA PRO A 187 -9.52 -25.37 20.17
C PRO A 187 -10.14 -25.69 21.54
N PRO A 188 -11.43 -25.38 21.77
CA PRO A 188 -12.13 -25.75 22.99
C PRO A 188 -12.09 -27.26 23.22
N PRO A 189 -12.06 -27.72 24.47
CA PRO A 189 -12.19 -29.13 24.78
C PRO A 189 -13.46 -29.71 24.11
N ASN A 190 -13.33 -30.84 23.41
CA ASN A 190 -14.42 -31.56 22.73
C ASN A 190 -15.09 -30.87 21.53
N SER A 191 -14.49 -29.83 20.96
CA SER A 191 -15.02 -29.21 19.75
C SER A 191 -14.72 -30.07 18.50
N ARG A 192 -15.73 -30.73 17.94
CA ARG A 192 -15.64 -31.49 16.67
C ARG A 192 -15.63 -30.59 15.42
N ASN A 193 -16.13 -29.34 15.55
CA ASN A 193 -16.30 -28.39 14.45
C ASN A 193 -15.54 -27.08 14.73
N TRP A 194 -14.27 -27.16 15.14
CA TRP A 194 -13.44 -25.98 15.32
C TRP A 194 -13.11 -25.39 13.95
N VAL A 195 -13.42 -24.12 13.74
CA VAL A 195 -12.94 -23.38 12.58
C VAL A 195 -11.52 -22.91 12.90
N PRO A 196 -10.49 -23.40 12.18
CA PRO A 196 -9.13 -22.93 12.41
C PRO A 196 -9.05 -21.43 12.18
N SER A 197 -8.26 -20.73 13.00
CA SER A 197 -7.98 -19.32 12.77
C SER A 197 -7.27 -19.14 11.42
N PRO A 198 -7.45 -17.99 10.76
CA PRO A 198 -6.68 -17.66 9.56
C PRO A 198 -5.17 -17.85 9.80
N ASP A 199 -4.44 -18.38 8.82
CA ASP A 199 -2.97 -18.39 8.89
C ASP A 199 -2.48 -16.95 8.72
N LEU A 200 -1.87 -16.41 9.77
CA LEU A 200 -1.37 -15.03 9.84
C LEU A 200 0.14 -14.96 9.70
N ARG A 201 0.82 -16.03 9.24
CA ARG A 201 2.29 -16.07 9.17
C ARG A 201 2.88 -14.91 8.39
N ASP A 202 2.40 -14.69 7.16
CA ASP A 202 2.94 -13.65 6.29
C ASP A 202 2.61 -12.25 6.82
N HIS A 203 1.41 -12.07 7.38
CA HIS A 203 1.04 -10.86 8.10
C HIS A 203 2.04 -10.56 9.24
N ASN A 204 2.35 -11.56 10.08
CA ASN A 204 3.27 -11.40 11.20
C ASN A 204 4.69 -11.06 10.74
N THR A 205 5.14 -11.64 9.61
CA THR A 205 6.42 -11.29 8.99
C THR A 205 6.45 -9.82 8.62
N VAL A 206 5.44 -9.32 7.90
CA VAL A 206 5.37 -7.91 7.49
C VAL A 206 5.36 -6.98 8.70
N VAL A 207 4.57 -7.29 9.74
CA VAL A 207 4.52 -6.48 10.97
C VAL A 207 5.90 -6.42 11.64
N LYS A 208 6.60 -7.56 11.75
CA LYS A 208 7.94 -7.63 12.32
C LYS A 208 8.94 -6.80 11.50
N GLU A 209 8.92 -6.90 10.18
CA GLU A 209 9.85 -6.15 9.34
C GLU A 209 9.62 -4.65 9.38
N ILE A 210 8.38 -4.18 9.53
CA ILE A 210 8.10 -2.75 9.75
C ILE A 210 8.70 -2.26 11.08
N HIS A 211 8.55 -3.04 12.15
CA HIS A 211 9.20 -2.71 13.42
C HIS A 211 10.73 -2.70 13.31
N ASN A 212 11.32 -3.65 12.58
CA ASN A 212 12.77 -3.69 12.33
C ASN A 212 13.25 -2.48 11.53
N TYR A 213 12.48 -2.07 10.51
CA TYR A 213 12.77 -0.86 9.72
C TYR A 213 12.84 0.37 10.62
N VAL A 214 11.85 0.56 11.50
CA VAL A 214 11.83 1.69 12.42
C VAL A 214 13.02 1.66 13.38
N THR A 215 13.30 0.52 14.02
CA THR A 215 14.38 0.45 15.01
C THR A 215 15.77 0.61 14.42
N ARG A 216 15.98 0.22 13.15
CA ARG A 216 17.30 0.25 12.50
C ARG A 216 17.54 1.48 11.64
N LEU A 217 16.52 1.92 10.90
CA LEU A 217 16.66 2.93 9.84
C LEU A 217 15.88 4.22 10.10
N SER A 218 14.92 4.22 11.02
CA SER A 218 14.14 5.41 11.36
C SER A 218 13.85 5.53 12.86
N PRO A 219 14.88 5.48 13.72
CA PRO A 219 14.70 5.43 15.18
C PRO A 219 14.09 6.72 15.74
N HIS A 220 14.20 7.85 15.03
CA HIS A 220 13.59 9.14 15.41
C HIS A 220 12.08 9.05 15.62
N LEU A 221 11.39 8.15 14.89
CA LEU A 221 9.95 7.92 15.04
C LEU A 221 9.58 7.45 16.45
N LEU A 222 10.51 6.79 17.16
CA LEU A 222 10.29 6.34 18.54
C LEU A 222 10.33 7.49 19.56
N ASN A 223 10.92 8.63 19.18
CA ASN A 223 11.04 9.83 20.02
C ASN A 223 9.88 10.80 19.81
N TYR A 224 8.95 10.50 18.90
CA TYR A 224 7.78 11.32 18.65
C TYR A 224 6.84 11.32 19.87
N PRO A 225 5.90 12.28 19.95
CA PRO A 225 4.92 12.29 21.01
C PRO A 225 4.18 10.96 21.07
N LYS A 226 3.76 10.58 22.29
CA LYS A 226 3.14 9.28 22.56
C LYS A 226 2.06 8.96 21.51
N TYR A 227 2.25 7.86 20.80
CA TYR A 227 1.47 7.47 19.62
C TYR A 227 0.55 6.25 19.83
N THR A 228 0.56 5.66 21.02
CA THR A 228 -0.42 4.63 21.41
C THR A 228 -1.02 4.94 22.78
N HIS A 229 -2.26 4.51 23.02
CA HIS A 229 -2.88 4.62 24.36
C HIS A 229 -2.41 3.53 25.33
N LEU A 230 -1.90 2.43 24.79
CA LEU A 230 -1.46 1.27 25.55
C LEU A 230 -0.08 1.49 26.16
N THR A 231 0.13 0.94 27.35
CA THR A 231 1.48 0.81 27.90
C THR A 231 2.19 -0.40 27.26
N PRO A 232 3.54 -0.43 27.25
CA PRO A 232 4.30 -1.58 26.77
C PRO A 232 3.88 -2.91 27.43
N ALA A 233 3.57 -2.88 28.74
CA ALA A 233 3.06 -4.04 29.46
C ALA A 233 1.68 -4.51 28.95
N GLN A 234 0.79 -3.59 28.58
CA GLN A 234 -0.51 -3.93 28.01
C GLN A 234 -0.38 -4.51 26.60
N ILE A 235 0.52 -3.96 25.78
CA ILE A 235 0.83 -4.49 24.43
C ILE A 235 1.38 -5.92 24.55
N GLN A 236 2.32 -6.15 25.46
CA GLN A 236 2.89 -7.48 25.68
C GLN A 236 1.85 -8.47 26.21
N ALA A 237 0.97 -8.04 27.11
CA ALA A 237 -0.14 -8.86 27.59
C ALA A 237 -1.12 -9.22 26.46
N GLN A 238 -1.44 -8.28 25.56
CA GLN A 238 -2.31 -8.55 24.41
C GLN A 238 -1.70 -9.57 23.43
N ALA A 239 -0.40 -9.46 23.13
CA ALA A 239 0.30 -10.41 22.26
C ALA A 239 0.35 -11.84 22.82
N GLN A 240 0.28 -11.99 24.16
CA GLN A 240 0.29 -13.29 24.84
C GLN A 240 -1.12 -13.83 25.13
N SER A 241 -2.16 -12.99 25.07
CA SER A 241 -3.53 -13.38 25.38
C SER A 241 -4.22 -14.10 24.22
N THR A 242 -5.01 -15.14 24.54
CA THR A 242 -5.98 -15.77 23.63
C THR A 242 -7.39 -15.19 23.78
N THR A 243 -7.61 -14.35 24.79
CA THR A 243 -8.88 -13.72 25.15
C THR A 243 -8.81 -12.21 24.94
N THR A 244 -9.87 -11.65 24.35
CA THR A 244 -9.97 -10.20 24.07
C THR A 244 -10.13 -9.41 25.37
N THR A 245 -9.05 -8.86 25.92
CA THR A 245 -9.13 -7.57 26.63
C THR A 245 -9.18 -6.48 25.57
N ALA A 246 -10.32 -6.40 24.88
CA ALA A 246 -10.57 -5.34 23.92
C ALA A 246 -10.46 -4.00 24.65
N ILE A 247 -9.61 -3.11 24.14
CA ILE A 247 -9.63 -1.70 24.52
C ILE A 247 -11.08 -1.24 24.36
N PRO A 248 -11.69 -0.58 25.37
CA PRO A 248 -13.06 -0.09 25.22
C PRO A 248 -13.13 0.78 23.96
N PRO A 249 -14.16 0.64 23.10
CA PRO A 249 -14.25 1.36 21.82
C PRO A 249 -14.10 2.88 21.96
N SER A 250 -14.45 3.44 23.12
CA SER A 250 -14.29 4.86 23.46
C SER A 250 -12.83 5.32 23.53
N GLN A 251 -11.87 4.43 23.84
CA GLN A 251 -10.44 4.75 23.88
C GLN A 251 -9.76 4.58 22.51
N ILE A 252 -10.32 3.76 21.61
CA ILE A 252 -9.74 3.54 20.27
C ILE A 252 -9.81 4.82 19.41
N ASN A 253 -10.88 5.59 19.55
CA ASN A 253 -11.10 6.82 18.78
C ASN A 253 -10.64 8.09 19.52
N ALA A 254 -10.04 7.96 20.70
CA ALA A 254 -9.53 9.11 21.43
C ALA A 254 -8.24 9.61 20.77
N PRO A 255 -8.08 10.93 20.51
CA PRO A 255 -6.82 11.47 20.03
C PRO A 255 -5.66 11.19 21.00
N THR A 256 -4.52 10.79 20.46
CA THR A 256 -3.24 10.66 21.14
C THR A 256 -2.50 12.00 21.15
N PRO A 257 -1.47 12.17 22.01
CA PRO A 257 -0.55 13.31 21.91
C PRO A 257 0.06 13.48 20.51
N LEU A 258 0.37 12.39 19.81
CA LEU A 258 0.82 12.45 18.41
C LEU A 258 -0.23 13.07 17.49
N ASP A 259 -1.50 12.69 17.62
CA ASP A 259 -2.57 13.25 16.78
C ASP A 259 -2.69 14.77 16.93
N HIS A 260 -2.50 15.28 18.14
CA HIS A 260 -2.47 16.71 18.40
C HIS A 260 -1.23 17.36 17.79
N ALA A 261 -0.05 16.77 17.97
CA ALA A 261 1.20 17.26 17.41
C ALA A 261 1.19 17.33 15.88
N LEU A 262 0.69 16.28 15.20
CA LEU A 262 0.58 16.27 13.74
C LEU A 262 -0.41 17.32 13.22
N ARG A 263 -1.55 17.51 13.90
CA ARG A 263 -2.51 18.57 13.55
C ARG A 263 -1.91 19.96 13.73
N GLU A 264 -1.18 20.17 14.81
CA GLU A 264 -0.51 21.44 15.07
C GLU A 264 0.59 21.71 14.05
N LEU A 265 1.45 20.71 13.76
CA LEU A 265 2.49 20.77 12.75
C LEU A 265 1.92 21.17 11.39
N VAL A 266 0.91 20.45 10.89
CA VAL A 266 0.29 20.73 9.59
C VAL A 266 -0.32 22.13 9.56
N THR A 267 -0.96 22.56 10.66
CA THR A 267 -1.56 23.90 10.75
C THR A 267 -0.50 24.99 10.71
N ARG A 268 0.60 24.82 11.44
CA ARG A 268 1.69 25.81 11.54
C ARG A 268 2.59 25.84 10.31
N LEU A 269 2.69 24.74 9.56
CA LEU A 269 3.45 24.70 8.30
C LEU A 269 2.65 25.24 7.10
N GLN A 270 1.33 25.38 7.21
CA GLN A 270 0.48 25.86 6.11
C GLN A 270 0.93 27.18 5.46
N PRO A 271 1.42 28.21 6.20
CA PRO A 271 1.84 29.47 5.60
C PRO A 271 3.02 29.37 4.65
N TYR A 272 3.87 28.34 4.76
CA TYR A 272 5.06 28.15 3.93
C TYR A 272 4.76 27.47 2.59
N GLY A 273 3.49 27.19 2.28
CA GLY A 273 3.11 26.65 0.97
C GLY A 273 3.65 25.25 0.66
N LEU A 274 4.02 24.47 1.68
CA LEU A 274 4.49 23.10 1.51
C LEU A 274 3.38 22.17 1.00
N THR A 275 3.74 21.26 0.10
CA THR A 275 2.83 20.24 -0.40
C THR A 275 2.61 19.14 0.63
N LYS A 276 1.53 18.35 0.47
CA LYS A 276 1.27 17.19 1.34
C LYS A 276 2.42 16.17 1.31
N ALA A 277 3.05 15.99 0.15
CA ALA A 277 4.16 15.07 -0.01
C ALA A 277 5.42 15.57 0.72
N GLU A 278 5.71 16.87 0.63
CA GLU A 278 6.82 17.49 1.36
C GLU A 278 6.65 17.35 2.88
N VAL A 279 5.47 17.69 3.40
CA VAL A 279 5.17 17.53 4.84
C VAL A 279 5.26 16.06 5.27
N LEU A 280 4.74 15.14 4.46
CA LEU A 280 4.84 13.69 4.72
C LEU A 280 6.30 13.24 4.82
N MET A 281 7.16 13.68 3.90
CA MET A 281 8.57 13.32 3.88
C MET A 281 9.33 13.94 5.04
N ILE A 282 9.05 15.20 5.40
CA ILE A 282 9.60 15.86 6.61
C ILE A 282 9.29 15.01 7.86
N VAL A 283 8.04 14.57 8.03
CA VAL A 283 7.62 13.73 9.16
C VAL A 283 8.29 12.35 9.12
N ASN A 284 8.40 11.73 7.95
CA ASN A 284 8.97 10.39 7.83
C ASN A 284 10.48 10.36 8.04
N LEU A 285 11.20 11.40 7.62
CA LEU A 285 12.66 11.52 7.73
C LEU A 285 13.11 12.13 9.06
N GLY A 286 12.21 12.72 9.85
CA GLY A 286 12.58 13.32 11.14
C GLY A 286 13.46 14.56 10.99
N VAL A 287 13.23 15.35 9.95
CA VAL A 287 14.03 16.53 9.61
C VAL A 287 14.09 17.47 10.82
N GLY A 288 15.30 17.83 11.26
CA GLY A 288 15.51 18.73 12.39
C GLY A 288 15.34 18.11 13.79
N LEU A 289 15.09 16.79 13.88
CA LEU A 289 14.94 16.07 15.15
C LEU A 289 16.16 15.22 15.55
N HIS A 290 17.23 15.26 14.76
CA HIS A 290 18.52 14.68 15.13
C HIS A 290 19.40 15.75 15.81
N ALA A 291 20.01 15.40 16.94
CA ALA A 291 21.23 16.09 17.38
C ALA A 291 22.34 15.75 16.39
N PRO A 292 23.30 16.65 16.13
CA PRO A 292 24.40 16.37 15.21
C PRO A 292 25.10 15.09 15.64
N ALA A 293 25.39 14.22 14.67
CA ALA A 293 26.27 13.10 14.89
C ALA A 293 27.55 13.66 15.52
N THR A 294 27.85 13.24 16.74
CA THR A 294 29.17 13.47 17.33
C THR A 294 30.19 12.91 16.36
N GLU A 295 31.05 13.79 15.83
CA GLU A 295 32.25 13.39 15.10
C GLU A 295 32.99 12.31 15.93
N GLY A 296 33.11 11.11 15.35
CA GLY A 296 33.85 10.01 15.95
C GLY A 296 33.01 8.79 16.29
N GLU A 297 32.41 8.16 15.29
CA GLU A 297 32.24 6.70 15.29
C GLU A 297 32.56 6.20 13.88
N ASP A 298 33.42 5.20 13.84
CA ASP A 298 34.20 4.75 12.70
C ASP A 298 33.35 4.49 11.46
N GLY A 299 33.89 4.91 10.30
CA GLY A 299 33.39 4.50 9.00
C GLY A 299 33.51 2.99 8.84
N GLU A 300 32.47 2.26 9.22
CA GLU A 300 32.21 0.94 8.66
C GLU A 300 31.74 1.17 7.22
N GLU A 301 32.68 1.05 6.29
CA GLU A 301 32.40 0.78 4.88
C GLU A 301 31.29 -0.27 4.81
N ALA A 302 30.13 0.14 4.30
CA ALA A 302 29.08 -0.77 3.87
C ALA A 302 29.67 -1.62 2.75
N GLY A 303 30.20 -2.79 3.13
CA GLY A 303 30.67 -3.81 2.21
C GLY A 303 29.58 -4.13 1.21
N GLU A 304 29.82 -3.78 -0.04
CA GLU A 304 29.10 -4.29 -1.18
C GLU A 304 29.23 -5.82 -1.14
N GLY A 305 28.11 -6.50 -0.93
CA GLY A 305 28.03 -7.95 -1.03
C GLY A 305 28.20 -8.35 -2.49
N GLU A 306 29.46 -8.49 -2.93
CA GLU A 306 29.80 -9.16 -4.17
C GLU A 306 29.40 -10.64 -4.07
N TRP A 307 28.68 -11.07 -5.09
CA TRP A 307 28.26 -12.45 -5.28
C TRP A 307 29.50 -13.29 -5.61
N GLU A 308 29.83 -14.23 -4.74
CA GLU A 308 30.84 -15.24 -5.00
C GLU A 308 30.41 -16.14 -6.17
N GLU A 309 30.98 -15.90 -7.36
CA GLU A 309 31.17 -16.93 -8.37
C GLU A 309 32.63 -17.41 -8.34
N GLN A 310 32.74 -18.72 -8.17
CA GLN A 310 33.91 -19.56 -7.99
C GLN A 310 34.58 -19.86 -9.33
N GLU A 311 35.88 -19.57 -9.53
CA GLU A 311 36.91 -20.33 -10.32
C GLU A 311 38.31 -19.70 -10.03
N GLU A 312 39.21 -20.35 -9.29
CA GLU A 312 40.31 -21.27 -9.71
C GLU A 312 41.63 -20.62 -10.20
N TYR A 313 42.72 -20.87 -9.46
CA TYR A 313 44.17 -20.81 -9.80
C TYR A 313 44.78 -19.43 -10.19
N ASP A 314 46.02 -19.01 -9.89
CA ASP A 314 47.24 -19.64 -9.37
C ASP A 314 48.20 -18.52 -8.86
N GLU A 315 49.25 -18.94 -8.16
CA GLU A 315 50.30 -18.21 -7.44
C GLU A 315 51.25 -17.34 -8.29
N ASN A 316 51.65 -16.18 -7.76
CA ASN A 316 53.03 -15.62 -7.66
C ASN A 316 52.98 -14.09 -7.47
N ALA A 317 53.36 -13.51 -6.33
CA ALA A 317 54.69 -13.36 -5.74
C ALA A 317 55.35 -12.00 -6.06
N GLU A 318 55.91 -11.41 -4.98
CA GLU A 318 56.90 -10.31 -4.94
C GLU A 318 56.35 -8.90 -5.25
N GLN A 319 56.76 -7.77 -4.65
CA GLN A 319 57.92 -7.37 -3.86
C GLN A 319 57.53 -6.01 -3.24
N GLN A 320 57.56 -5.81 -1.91
CA GLN A 320 58.64 -5.17 -1.14
C GLN A 320 58.98 -3.68 -1.50
N VAL A 321 59.16 -2.90 -0.42
CA VAL A 321 59.98 -1.68 -0.25
C VAL A 321 59.28 -0.31 -0.18
N ASN A 322 58.91 0.06 1.05
CA ASN A 322 59.49 1.14 1.88
C ASN A 322 59.86 2.50 1.25
N GLY A 323 59.36 3.59 1.86
CA GLY A 323 60.18 4.79 2.13
C GLY A 323 59.58 6.16 1.79
N GLY A 324 59.28 6.95 2.83
CA GLY A 324 59.93 8.26 3.00
C GLY A 324 59.19 9.55 2.60
N GLU A 325 58.88 10.32 3.64
CA GLU A 325 59.07 11.78 3.78
C GLU A 325 58.10 12.78 3.11
N ASP A 326 57.41 13.50 4.02
CA ASP A 326 57.27 14.96 4.14
C ASP A 326 57.23 15.83 2.88
N THR A 327 56.15 16.59 2.74
CA THR A 327 56.28 18.04 2.46
C THR A 327 55.05 18.83 2.90
N ASN A 328 55.31 19.80 3.78
CA ASN A 328 54.48 20.96 4.10
C ASN A 328 54.09 21.74 2.83
N GLY A 329 52.82 22.11 2.72
CA GLY A 329 52.31 23.07 1.74
C GLY A 329 51.24 23.98 2.35
N MET A 330 51.68 24.99 3.11
CA MET A 330 50.86 26.15 3.47
C MET A 330 50.43 26.90 2.20
N MET A 331 49.14 27.19 2.08
CA MET A 331 48.64 28.20 1.14
C MET A 331 47.62 29.08 1.86
N GLU A 332 48.09 30.24 2.33
CA GLU A 332 47.25 31.39 2.68
C GLU A 332 46.66 31.96 1.38
N VAL A 333 45.36 32.23 1.36
CA VAL A 333 44.74 33.15 0.40
C VAL A 333 43.83 34.10 1.17
N ASP A 334 44.25 35.36 1.20
CA ASP A 334 43.54 36.51 1.74
C ASP A 334 42.25 36.82 0.95
N GLY A 335 41.17 37.01 1.70
CA GLY A 335 40.39 38.26 1.74
C GLY A 335 39.71 38.77 0.46
N ALA A 336 38.39 38.62 0.41
CA ALA A 336 37.49 39.68 -0.05
C ALA A 336 36.09 39.47 0.56
N GLU A 337 35.86 40.13 1.71
CA GLU A 337 34.53 40.36 2.26
C GLU A 337 33.78 41.34 1.35
N GLU A 338 32.81 40.83 0.60
CA GLU A 338 31.66 41.63 0.17
C GLU A 338 30.51 41.32 1.13
N ALA A 339 30.31 42.21 2.10
CA ALA A 339 29.14 42.25 2.96
C ALA A 339 27.89 42.55 2.13
N GLN A 340 27.21 41.50 1.65
CA GLN A 340 25.79 41.55 1.33
C GLN A 340 25.00 41.26 2.60
N GLY A 341 23.94 42.04 2.80
CA GLY A 341 23.17 42.08 4.05
C GLY A 341 22.74 40.70 4.51
N GLY A 342 22.89 40.44 5.81
CA GLY A 342 22.58 39.17 6.44
C GLY A 342 21.15 38.72 6.15
N GLU A 343 21.01 37.87 5.15
CA GLU A 343 19.97 36.85 5.12
C GLU A 343 20.25 35.92 6.29
N GLY A 344 19.23 35.64 7.12
CA GLY A 344 19.39 34.88 8.36
C GLY A 344 20.30 33.67 8.19
N GLU A 345 21.45 33.70 8.85
CA GLU A 345 22.40 32.61 8.82
C GLU A 345 21.75 31.37 9.46
N ILE A 346 21.85 30.22 8.79
CA ILE A 346 21.35 28.97 9.33
C ILE A 346 22.38 28.45 10.34
N PRO A 347 21.97 28.09 11.58
CA PRO A 347 22.90 27.54 12.56
C PRO A 347 23.65 26.32 12.01
N GLU A 348 24.95 26.18 12.32
CA GLU A 348 25.75 25.05 11.83
C GLU A 348 25.16 23.68 12.21
N GLU A 349 24.51 23.60 13.38
CA GLU A 349 23.77 22.43 13.86
C GLU A 349 22.60 22.02 12.95
N ASP A 350 22.12 22.94 12.11
CA ASP A 350 20.97 22.76 11.23
C ASP A 350 21.35 22.46 9.78
N TYR A 351 22.65 22.44 9.44
CA TYR A 351 23.10 22.13 8.07
C TYR A 351 22.67 20.75 7.59
N GLY A 352 22.67 19.75 8.47
CA GLY A 352 22.15 18.42 8.12
C GLY A 352 20.64 18.43 7.83
N ALA A 353 19.87 19.23 8.59
CA ALA A 353 18.44 19.36 8.37
C ALA A 353 18.12 20.17 7.11
N LEU A 354 18.89 21.22 6.83
CA LEU A 354 18.82 22.00 5.60
C LEU A 354 19.08 21.12 4.37
N ALA A 355 20.13 20.31 4.39
CA ALA A 355 20.45 19.39 3.29
C ALA A 355 19.28 18.43 3.01
N LEU A 356 18.62 17.91 4.05
CA LEU A 356 17.42 17.09 3.87
C LEU A 356 16.26 17.90 3.29
N LEU A 357 16.03 19.14 3.73
CA LEU A 357 15.00 20.00 3.15
C LEU A 357 15.25 20.30 1.67
N ASP A 358 16.50 20.52 1.26
CA ASP A 358 16.88 20.70 -0.15
C ASP A 358 16.57 19.45 -1.00
N THR A 359 16.65 18.25 -0.42
CA THR A 359 16.27 17.02 -1.12
C THR A 359 14.76 16.79 -1.19
N VAL A 360 14.01 17.28 -0.20
CA VAL A 360 12.56 17.05 -0.08
C VAL A 360 11.75 18.12 -0.82
N ILE A 361 12.21 19.38 -0.78
CA ILE A 361 11.51 20.54 -1.34
C ILE A 361 12.22 20.95 -2.62
N GLU A 362 11.59 20.68 -3.76
CA GLU A 362 12.09 21.14 -5.06
C GLU A 362 12.16 22.67 -5.08
N GLU A 363 13.29 23.20 -5.59
CA GLU A 363 13.55 24.63 -5.73
C GLU A 363 13.39 25.39 -4.40
N ARG A 364 13.80 24.76 -3.27
CA ARG A 364 13.63 25.34 -1.93
C ARG A 364 14.15 26.77 -1.83
N GLU A 365 15.35 27.05 -2.36
CA GLU A 365 15.98 28.39 -2.33
C GLU A 365 15.11 29.47 -3.00
N GLU A 366 14.35 29.11 -4.03
CA GLU A 366 13.46 30.06 -4.72
C GLU A 366 12.13 30.24 -3.98
N ARG A 367 11.73 29.24 -3.17
CA ARG A 367 10.42 29.17 -2.51
C ARG A 367 10.44 29.65 -1.06
N LEU A 368 11.55 29.44 -0.35
CA LEU A 368 11.68 29.67 1.08
C LEU A 368 13.00 30.38 1.38
N SER A 369 12.91 31.49 2.12
CA SER A 369 14.09 32.16 2.66
C SER A 369 14.74 31.34 3.78
N ASN A 370 15.98 31.65 4.16
CA ASN A 370 16.62 31.01 5.30
C ASN A 370 15.87 31.27 6.62
N ASP A 371 15.24 32.44 6.77
CA ASP A 371 14.37 32.73 7.91
C ASP A 371 13.15 31.81 7.94
N ASP A 372 12.54 31.52 6.77
CA ASP A 372 11.45 30.55 6.67
C ASP A 372 11.91 29.15 7.07
N VAL A 373 13.10 28.72 6.61
CA VAL A 373 13.69 27.43 7.00
C VAL A 373 13.88 27.34 8.51
N ASN A 374 14.48 28.35 9.12
CA ASN A 374 14.68 28.40 10.58
C ASN A 374 13.35 28.28 11.33
N ASN A 375 12.30 28.98 10.87
CA ASN A 375 10.97 28.89 11.46
C ASN A 375 10.32 27.51 11.26
N VAL A 376 10.48 26.89 10.08
CA VAL A 376 9.99 25.54 9.79
C VAL A 376 10.64 24.52 10.74
N LEU A 377 11.98 24.56 10.90
CA LEU A 377 12.70 23.67 11.80
C LEU A 377 12.28 23.86 13.26
N ALA A 378 12.09 25.11 13.70
CA ALA A 378 11.58 25.40 15.04
C ALA A 378 10.19 24.79 15.26
N ILE A 379 9.26 24.92 14.30
CA ILE A 379 7.92 24.32 14.37
C ILE A 379 8.01 22.80 14.49
N ILE A 380 8.88 22.15 13.71
CA ILE A 380 9.05 20.69 13.74
C ILE A 380 9.53 20.24 15.13
N ARG A 381 10.56 20.91 15.68
CA ARG A 381 11.11 20.60 17.01
C ARG A 381 10.09 20.79 18.12
N GLU A 382 9.33 21.88 18.08
CA GLU A 382 8.32 22.18 19.10
C GLU A 382 7.17 21.16 19.11
N THR A 383 6.74 20.70 17.93
CA THR A 383 5.60 19.80 17.80
C THR A 383 6.00 18.33 17.97
N LEU A 384 7.03 17.86 17.26
CA LEU A 384 7.43 16.46 17.22
C LEU A 384 8.58 16.12 18.21
N GLY A 385 9.42 17.10 18.56
CA GLY A 385 10.56 16.89 19.46
C GLY A 385 10.20 16.85 20.95
N SER A 386 8.94 17.10 21.32
CA SER A 386 8.50 17.15 22.72
C SER A 386 8.70 15.84 23.51
N GLY A 387 8.90 14.70 22.83
CA GLY A 387 9.27 13.42 23.46
C GLY A 387 10.73 13.31 23.94
N MET A 388 11.62 14.21 23.49
CA MET A 388 13.03 14.22 23.92
C MET A 388 13.27 14.82 25.31
N LYS A 389 12.30 15.56 25.87
CA LYS A 389 12.38 16.05 27.25
C LYS A 389 11.96 14.96 28.23
N GLY A 390 12.89 14.07 28.56
CA GLY A 390 12.79 13.25 29.77
C GLY A 390 12.68 14.12 31.04
N PRO A 391 12.25 13.56 32.18
CA PRO A 391 11.97 14.34 33.38
C PRO A 391 13.30 14.84 33.98
N GLU A 392 13.64 16.09 33.71
CA GLU A 392 14.71 16.78 34.44
C GLU A 392 14.19 17.13 35.84
N GLY A 393 14.73 16.43 36.84
CA GLY A 393 15.03 16.98 38.16
C GLY A 393 13.89 17.58 38.97
N GLU A 394 12.95 16.75 39.44
CA GLU A 394 12.35 17.04 40.75
C GLU A 394 13.31 16.55 41.82
N GLY A 395 13.96 17.50 42.49
CA GLY A 395 14.86 17.27 43.60
C GLY A 395 14.20 16.42 44.69
N MET A 396 14.88 15.35 45.07
CA MET A 396 14.65 14.75 46.38
C MET A 396 15.17 15.73 47.42
N ASP A 397 14.26 16.52 47.99
CA ASP A 397 14.49 17.16 49.26
C ASP A 397 14.60 16.06 50.32
N GLU A 398 15.82 15.88 50.84
CA GLU A 398 16.05 15.18 52.10
C GLU A 398 15.41 16.00 53.24
N GLU A 399 14.36 15.48 53.86
CA GLU A 399 14.01 15.86 55.23
C GLU A 399 14.00 14.62 56.15
N VAL A 400 15.08 14.57 56.96
CA VAL A 400 15.24 14.15 58.37
C VAL A 400 14.51 12.91 58.89
#